data_AF-A0A4P6L5D8-F1
#
_entry.id   AF-A0A4P6L5D8-F1
#
_cell.length_a   1.000
_cell.length_b   1.000
_cell.length_c   1.000
_cell.angle_alpha   90.00
_cell.angle_beta   90.00
_cell.angle_gamma   90.00
#
_symmetry.space_group_name_H-M   'P 1'
#
loop_
_entity.id
_entity.type
_entity.pdbx_description
1 polymer ?
#
loop_
_entity_poly.entity_id
_entity_poly.type
_entity_poly.pdbx_seq_one_letter_code
_entity_poly.pdbx_strand_id
1 'polypeptide(L)' 'MFNNTKLKEVLHRTYLAPYKLQSDYARDNAQEVAALASMGYITTYELPRQFGNKWRITGIGLEKLRKLGAL' A
#
# COMPACT_ATOMS: atom_id res chain seq x y z
N MET A 1 -3.15 -12.78 13.28
CA MET A 1 -3.60 -13.33 11.99
C MET A 1 -4.04 -12.14 11.14
N PHE A 2 -3.48 -11.96 9.94
CA PHE A 2 -3.83 -10.80 9.10
C PHE A 2 -5.28 -10.90 8.62
N ASN A 3 -6.03 -9.81 8.74
CA ASN A 3 -7.37 -9.73 8.17
C ASN A 3 -7.26 -9.43 6.67
N ASN A 4 -7.55 -10.43 5.83
CA ASN A 4 -7.47 -10.30 4.37
C ASN A 4 -8.37 -9.18 3.82
N THR A 5 -9.49 -8.88 4.48
CA THR A 5 -10.38 -7.78 4.12
C THR A 5 -9.69 -6.43 4.33
N LYS A 6 -8.96 -6.28 5.45
CA LYS A 6 -8.25 -5.03 5.79
C LYS A 6 -7.07 -4.79 4.86
N LEU A 7 -6.31 -5.83 4.51
CA LEU A 7 -5.23 -5.72 3.51
C LEU A 7 -5.76 -5.25 2.15
N LYS A 8 -6.90 -5.79 1.70
CA LYS A 8 -7.55 -5.35 0.46
C LYS A 8 -7.98 -3.88 0.54
N GLU A 9 -8.58 -3.46 1.65
CA GLU A 9 -8.99 -2.07 1.89
C GLU A 9 -7.80 -1.11 1.83
N VAL A 10 -6.72 -1.41 2.55
CA VAL A 10 -5.53 -0.55 2.61
C VAL A 10 -4.83 -0.48 1.26
N LEU A 11 -4.72 -1.59 0.54
CA LEU A 11 -4.16 -1.61 -0.82
C LEU A 11 -5.00 -0.78 -1.80
N HIS A 12 -6.33 -0.94 -1.75
CA HIS A 12 -7.26 -0.16 -2.58
C HIS A 12 -7.20 1.33 -2.24
N ARG A 13 -7.18 1.69 -0.95
CA ARG A 13 -7.02 3.08 -0.50
C ARG A 13 -5.72 3.71 -1.00
N THR A 14 -4.63 2.94 -0.99
CA THR A 14 -3.31 3.38 -1.47
C THR A 14 -3.33 3.67 -2.97
N TYR A 15 -4.03 2.85 -3.75
CA TYR A 15 -4.24 3.09 -5.18
C TYR A 15 -5.02 4.39 -5.44
N LEU A 16 -6.16 4.58 -4.78
CA LEU A 16 -7.04 5.71 -5.03
C LEU A 16 -6.47 7.06 -4.58
N ALA A 17 -5.84 7.11 -3.41
CA ALA A 17 -5.23 8.35 -2.93
C ALA A 17 -4.01 8.07 -2.04
N PRO A 18 -2.79 8.12 -2.60
CA PRO A 18 -1.54 8.04 -1.85
C PRO A 18 -1.49 8.97 -0.63
N TYR A 19 -1.09 8.43 0.51
CA TYR A 19 -1.05 9.12 1.81
C TYR A 19 0.38 9.20 2.35
N LYS A 20 0.64 10.13 3.28
CA LYS A 20 1.98 10.36 3.82
C LYS A 20 2.50 9.13 4.58
N LEU A 21 3.81 8.93 4.57
CA LEU A 21 4.52 7.79 5.17
C LEU A 21 4.12 7.57 6.63
N GLN A 22 3.94 8.66 7.37
CA GLN A 22 3.54 8.69 8.78
C GLN A 22 2.25 9.51 8.97
N SER A 23 1.26 9.40 8.07
CA SER A 23 -0.08 9.95 8.35
C SER A 23 -0.79 9.16 9.45
N ASP A 24 -1.83 9.73 10.05
CA ASP A 24 -2.66 9.01 11.04
C ASP A 24 -3.22 7.72 10.44
N TYR A 25 -3.70 7.77 9.19
CA TYR A 25 -4.10 6.58 8.45
C TYR A 25 -3.00 5.50 8.38
N ALA A 26 -1.74 5.88 8.16
CA ALA A 26 -0.63 4.93 8.13
C ALA A 26 -0.34 4.34 9.52
N ARG A 27 -0.52 5.11 10.59
CA ARG A 27 -0.36 4.66 11.98
C ARG A 27 -1.48 3.71 12.40
N ASP A 28 -2.72 4.04 12.06
CA ASP A 28 -3.90 3.25 12.39
C ASP A 28 -3.92 1.89 11.66
N ASN A 29 -3.25 1.80 10.51
CA ASN A 29 -3.14 0.59 9.68
C ASN A 29 -1.69 0.10 9.57
N ALA A 30 -0.86 0.33 10.59
CA ALA A 30 0.59 0.10 10.51
C ALA A 30 0.95 -1.35 10.15
N GLN A 31 0.20 -2.33 10.66
CA GLN A 31 0.45 -3.74 10.37
C GLN A 31 0.18 -4.08 8.90
N GLU A 32 -0.92 -3.59 8.34
CA GLU A 32 -1.29 -3.79 6.94
C GLU A 32 -0.33 -3.08 6.01
N VAL A 33 0.06 -1.84 6.32
CA VAL A 33 1.04 -1.07 5.54
C VAL A 33 2.38 -1.81 5.53
N ALA A 34 2.86 -2.26 6.69
CA ALA A 34 4.08 -3.05 6.77
C ALA A 34 4.00 -4.34 5.94
N ALA A 35 2.91 -5.10 6.08
CA ALA A 35 2.72 -6.33 5.33
C ALA A 35 2.67 -6.10 3.81
N LEU A 36 1.91 -5.10 3.35
CA LEU A 36 1.82 -4.76 1.92
C LEU A 36 3.16 -4.29 1.36
N ALA A 37 3.93 -3.54 2.13
CA ALA A 37 5.27 -3.11 1.74
C ALA A 37 6.24 -4.31 1.67
N SER A 38 6.22 -5.21 2.66
CA SER A 38 7.02 -6.43 2.66
C SER A 38 6.69 -7.37 1.50
N MET A 39 5.43 -7.39 1.05
CA MET A 39 5.01 -8.13 -0.15
C MET A 39 5.35 -7.41 -1.47
N GLY A 40 5.87 -6.18 -1.41
CA GLY A 40 6.20 -5.36 -2.58
C GLY A 40 4.98 -4.77 -3.30
N TYR A 41 3.81 -4.72 -2.67
CA TYR A 41 2.58 -4.19 -3.26
C TYR A 41 2.46 -2.68 -3.15
N ILE A 42 3.07 -2.09 -2.13
CA ILE A 42 3.18 -0.65 -1.96
C ILE A 42 4.64 -0.27 -1.72
N THR A 43 4.99 0.98 -2.03
CA THR A 43 6.35 1.48 -1.87
C THR A 43 6.35 2.99 -1.65
N THR A 44 7.44 3.49 -1.08
CA THR A 44 7.80 4.91 -1.10
C THR A 44 8.94 5.20 -2.07
N TYR A 45 9.51 4.19 -2.71
CA TYR A 45 10.53 4.33 -3.73
C TYR A 45 9.93 4.89 -5.01
N GLU A 46 10.36 6.09 -5.42
CA GLU A 46 9.80 6.80 -6.58
C GLU A 46 10.76 6.76 -7.78
N LEU A 47 12.07 6.88 -7.55
CA LEU A 47 13.11 6.98 -8.56
C LEU A 47 14.41 6.31 -8.08
N PRO A 48 15.40 6.05 -8.96
CA PRO A 48 16.72 5.55 -8.57
C PRO A 48 17.32 6.29 -7.39
N ARG A 49 17.50 5.56 -6.27
CA ARG A 49 18.03 6.07 -4.99
C ARG A 49 17.19 7.21 -4.37
N GLN A 50 15.91 7.32 -4.70
CA GLN A 50 15.00 8.34 -4.17
C GLN A 50 13.76 7.70 -3.55
N PHE A 51 13.47 8.10 -2.31
CA PHE A 51 12.28 7.72 -1.57
C PHE A 51 11.44 8.97 -1.31
N GLY A 52 10.17 8.93 -1.71
CA GLY A 52 9.19 9.93 -1.40
C GLY A 52 8.65 9.80 0.02
N ASN A 53 7.80 10.74 0.41
CA ASN A 53 7.13 10.75 1.72
C ASN A 53 5.69 10.22 1.66
N LYS A 54 5.30 9.51 0.60
CA LYS A 54 3.96 8.93 0.44
C LYS A 54 4.04 7.45 0.09
N TRP A 55 3.10 6.69 0.63
CA TRP A 55 2.84 5.31 0.21
C TRP A 55 2.12 5.31 -1.13
N ARG A 56 2.68 4.59 -2.10
CA ARG A 56 2.12 4.42 -3.45
C ARG A 56 2.02 2.95 -3.80
N ILE A 57 1.07 2.62 -4.67
CA ILE A 57 0.95 1.25 -5.19
C ILE A 57 2.08 0.96 -6.20
N THR A 58 2.59 -0.27 -6.20
CA THR A 58 3.52 -0.76 -7.24
C THR A 58 2.76 -1.40 -8.40
N GLY A 59 3.44 -1.73 -9.50
CA GLY A 59 2.85 -2.54 -10.58
C GLY A 59 2.36 -3.91 -10.08
N ILE A 60 3.12 -4.57 -9.19
CA ILE A 60 2.73 -5.85 -8.59
C ILE A 60 1.48 -5.68 -7.71
N GLY A 61 1.42 -4.61 -6.93
CA GLY A 61 0.26 -4.27 -6.11
C GLY A 61 -1.00 -4.03 -6.95
N LEU A 62 -0.86 -3.33 -8.08
CA LEU A 62 -1.96 -3.07 -9.01
C LEU A 62 -2.53 -4.37 -9.61
N GLU A 63 -1.65 -5.27 -10.05
CA GLU A 63 -2.05 -6.60 -10.53
C GLU A 63 -2.75 -7.42 -9.45
N LYS A 64 -2.26 -7.35 -8.20
CA LYS A 64 -2.92 -7.99 -7.07
C LYS A 64 -4.31 -7.42 -6.84
N LEU A 65 -4.48 -6.11 -6.94
CA LEU A 65 -5.75 -5.42 -6.72
C LEU A 65 -6.79 -5.79 -7.79
N ARG A 66 -6.38 -5.91 -9.07
CA ARG A 66 -7.20 -6.44 -10.17
C ARG A 66 -7.70 -7.86 -9.89
N LYS A 67 -6.81 -8.76 -9.44
CA LYS A 67 -7.17 -10.15 -9.08
C LYS A 67 -8.16 -10.23 -7.92
N LEU A 68 -8.23 -9.20 -7.08
CA LEU A 68 -9.17 -9.11 -5.96
C LEU A 68 -10.54 -8.53 -6.36
N GLY A 69 -10.75 -8.19 -7.63
CA GLY A 69 -12.00 -7.60 -8.14
C GLY A 69 -12.28 -6.21 -7.57
N ALA A 70 -11.23 -5.41 -7.34
CA ALA A 70 -11.31 -4.04 -6.81
C ALA A 70 -10.82 -2.99 -7.82
N LEU A 71 -10.74 -3.37 -9.08
CA LEU A 71 -10.40 -2.57 -10.26
C LEU A 71 -11.13 -3.21 -11.45
#